data_AF-A0A6J6WB84-F1
#
_entry.id   AF-A0A6J6WB84-F1
#
_cell.length_a   1.000
_cell.length_b   1.000
_cell.length_c   1.000
_cell.angle_alpha   90.00
_cell.angle_beta   90.00
_cell.angle_gamma   90.00
#
_symmetry.space_group_name_H-M   'P 1'
#
loop_
_entity.id
_entity.type
_entity.pdbx_description
1 polymer ?
#
loop_
_entity_poly.entity_id
_entity_poly.type
_entity_poly.pdbx_seq_one_letter_code
_entity_poly.pdbx_strand_id
1 'polypeptide(L)'
;MERVKISELLITEALERIPTLEAHPGDIIAVAGIETITLGETLADNDNPVALPLIIVDEPSISMTIGINTSPLAGKSGKLLTARQVKSRLDAELVGNVSLRVLNTERPDTWEVQGRGELQLAVLVEIMKREGFELTVGKPQVVIKIIDGKTNEPMERLSIDAPEEYLGVLTQLMALRKGRMEQMVNHGTGWVRLDYKVPSRGLIGFRTEFLTETRGTGLLHHVFDGYEPWHGDIRTRGTGSLVSDRMGVVTSYALYGTQDRGTIFVEPGDEVYEGMVIGENSRTEDMDVNCVREKKLTNMRASGTDESERLIPPKKLNMEGALEFCREDECVEVTPAVVRIRKVTLNGDERARATARAKRANA
;
A
#
# COMPACT_ATOMS: atom_id res chain seq x y z
N MET A 1 -11.97 17.70 30.73
CA MET A 1 -13.42 17.93 30.85
C MET A 1 -13.70 19.29 30.24
N GLU A 2 -14.51 19.31 29.20
CA GLU A 2 -14.91 20.52 28.47
C GLU A 2 -16.41 20.73 28.66
N ARG A 3 -16.85 21.97 28.88
CA ARG A 3 -18.27 22.31 28.96
C ARG A 3 -18.76 22.66 27.56
N VAL A 4 -19.76 21.93 27.11
CA VAL A 4 -20.33 22.05 25.76
C VAL A 4 -21.81 22.33 25.84
N LYS A 5 -22.36 22.99 24.81
CA LYS A 5 -23.79 23.28 24.71
C LYS A 5 -24.38 22.49 23.56
N ILE A 6 -25.38 21.67 23.86
CA ILE A 6 -26.14 20.94 22.84
C ILE A 6 -27.05 21.95 22.12
N SER A 7 -26.96 22.00 20.79
CA SER A 7 -27.80 22.87 19.96
C SER A 7 -29.09 22.18 19.52
N GLU A 8 -29.02 20.88 19.26
CA GLU A 8 -30.15 20.08 18.78
C GLU A 8 -30.03 18.65 19.30
N LEU A 9 -31.18 18.04 19.61
CA LEU A 9 -31.32 16.64 20.02
C LEU A 9 -32.30 15.96 19.06
N LEU A 10 -31.85 14.86 18.46
CA LEU A 10 -32.62 14.07 17.51
C LEU A 10 -32.68 12.63 18.01
N ILE A 11 -33.86 12.01 18.01
CA ILE A 11 -34.01 10.58 18.25
C ILE A 11 -34.11 9.84 16.92
N THR A 12 -33.54 8.63 16.86
CA THR A 12 -33.60 7.79 15.65
C THR A 12 -34.84 6.90 15.72
N GLU A 13 -35.80 7.12 14.83
CA GLU A 13 -36.99 6.28 14.67
C GLU A 13 -36.92 5.57 13.32
N ALA A 14 -36.71 4.25 13.36
CA ALA A 14 -36.47 3.42 12.18
C ALA A 14 -35.32 3.96 11.29
N LEU A 15 -35.65 4.63 10.19
CA LEU A 15 -34.69 5.19 9.22
C LEU A 15 -34.61 6.72 9.26
N GLU A 16 -35.41 7.37 10.11
CA GLU A 16 -35.51 8.82 10.19
C GLU A 16 -34.98 9.34 11.52
N ARG A 17 -34.53 10.60 11.50
CA ARG A 17 -34.13 11.33 12.70
C ARG A 17 -35.16 12.42 12.96
N ILE A 18 -35.76 12.40 14.14
CA ILE A 18 -36.84 13.30 14.51
C ILE A 18 -36.38 14.21 15.66
N PRO A 19 -36.55 15.53 15.57
CA PRO A 19 -36.24 16.43 16.68
C PRO A 19 -37.05 16.10 17.93
N THR A 20 -36.38 15.99 19.07
CA THR A 20 -37.01 15.72 20.36
C THR A 20 -36.47 16.67 21.44
N LEU A 21 -37.25 16.87 22.51
CA LEU A 21 -36.85 17.66 23.67
C LEU A 21 -36.15 16.81 24.75
N GLU A 22 -36.42 15.52 24.78
CA GLU A 22 -35.87 14.59 25.77
C GLU A 22 -35.55 13.22 25.15
N ALA A 23 -34.61 12.52 25.77
CA ALA A 23 -34.21 11.17 25.45
C ALA A 23 -33.93 10.39 26.75
N HIS A 24 -34.13 9.08 26.71
CA HIS A 24 -34.08 8.20 27.86
C HIS A 24 -33.01 7.11 27.71
N PRO A 25 -32.64 6.40 28.79
CA PRO A 25 -31.68 5.31 28.72
C PRO A 25 -32.10 4.23 27.72
N GLY A 26 -31.23 3.92 26.75
CA GLY A 26 -31.48 2.95 25.68
C GLY A 26 -31.79 3.59 24.33
N ASP A 27 -32.09 4.89 24.28
CA ASP A 27 -32.37 5.59 23.03
C ASP A 27 -31.11 5.83 22.19
N ILE A 28 -31.25 5.68 20.88
CA ILE A 28 -30.21 6.02 19.91
C ILE A 28 -30.46 7.44 19.42
N ILE A 29 -29.63 8.37 19.87
CA ILE A 29 -29.76 9.80 19.59
C ILE A 29 -28.62 10.33 18.72
N ALA A 30 -28.88 11.46 18.07
CA ALA A 30 -27.85 12.33 17.52
C ALA A 30 -27.95 13.70 18.20
N VAL A 31 -26.79 14.23 18.62
CA VAL A 31 -26.66 15.54 19.22
C VAL A 31 -25.82 16.43 18.31
N ALA A 32 -26.22 17.70 18.19
CA ALA A 32 -25.47 18.71 17.44
C ALA A 32 -24.91 19.79 18.37
N GLY A 33 -23.95 20.58 17.87
CA GLY A 33 -23.38 21.73 18.57
C GLY A 33 -22.08 21.45 19.32
N ILE A 34 -21.45 20.30 19.07
CA ILE A 34 -20.18 19.90 19.69
C ILE A 34 -19.19 19.60 18.57
N GLU A 35 -18.31 20.55 18.25
CA GLU A 35 -17.34 20.41 17.14
C GLU A 35 -16.19 19.47 17.47
N THR A 36 -15.82 19.36 18.74
CA THR A 36 -14.64 18.64 19.20
C THR A 36 -14.90 17.18 19.58
N ILE A 37 -16.17 16.74 19.59
CA ILE A 37 -16.50 15.39 20.06
C ILE A 37 -15.97 14.32 19.12
N THR A 38 -15.23 13.37 19.67
CA THR A 38 -14.71 12.21 18.93
C THR A 38 -15.24 10.89 19.48
N LEU A 39 -15.07 9.81 18.70
CA LEU A 39 -15.54 8.49 19.08
C LEU A 39 -14.88 8.01 20.39
N GLY A 40 -15.69 7.44 21.29
CA GLY A 40 -15.24 6.92 22.57
C GLY A 40 -15.35 7.93 23.72
N GLU A 41 -15.66 9.20 23.44
CA GLU A 41 -15.94 10.19 24.46
C GLU A 41 -17.33 10.00 25.09
N THR A 42 -17.47 10.40 26.34
CA THR A 42 -18.73 10.33 27.10
C THR A 42 -19.28 11.74 27.32
N LEU A 43 -20.50 11.98 26.87
CA LEU A 43 -21.30 13.12 27.32
C LEU A 43 -21.91 12.79 28.68
N ALA A 44 -21.53 13.55 29.69
CA ALA A 44 -21.96 13.33 31.07
C ALA A 44 -22.59 14.59 31.66
N ASP A 45 -23.28 14.43 32.78
CA ASP A 45 -23.84 15.53 33.54
C ASP A 45 -22.76 16.53 33.97
N ASN A 46 -23.08 17.82 33.92
CA ASN A 46 -22.12 18.89 34.19
C ASN A 46 -21.78 19.04 35.69
N ASP A 47 -22.69 18.65 36.58
CA ASP A 47 -22.51 18.76 38.03
C ASP A 47 -21.95 17.45 38.62
N ASN A 48 -22.23 16.31 37.99
CA ASN A 48 -21.70 14.99 38.35
C ASN A 48 -21.17 14.20 37.13
N PRO A 49 -20.01 14.57 36.58
CA PRO A 49 -19.47 13.93 35.38
C PRO A 49 -18.92 12.54 35.70
N VAL A 50 -19.55 11.51 35.14
CA VAL A 50 -19.06 10.11 35.18
C VAL A 50 -18.67 9.69 33.78
N ALA A 51 -17.37 9.47 33.55
CA ALA A 51 -16.86 8.98 32.28
C ALA A 51 -17.05 7.47 32.15
N LEU A 52 -17.54 7.01 31.00
CA LEU A 52 -17.56 5.59 30.68
C LEU A 52 -16.16 5.11 30.28
N PRO A 53 -15.87 3.80 30.40
CA PRO A 53 -14.62 3.23 29.91
C PRO A 53 -14.41 3.56 28.42
N LEU A 54 -13.23 4.03 28.07
CA LEU A 54 -12.88 4.31 26.69
C LEU A 54 -12.89 3.03 25.87
N ILE A 55 -13.47 3.11 24.67
CA ILE A 55 -13.35 2.04 23.68
C ILE A 55 -11.92 2.05 23.18
N ILE A 56 -11.17 0.98 23.44
CA ILE A 56 -9.81 0.82 22.94
C ILE A 56 -9.91 0.40 21.47
N VAL A 57 -9.44 1.28 20.60
CA VAL A 57 -9.31 1.01 19.17
C VAL A 57 -7.92 0.41 18.95
N ASP A 58 -7.83 -0.74 18.28
CA ASP A 58 -6.56 -1.33 17.87
C ASP A 58 -5.66 -0.29 17.19
N GLU A 59 -4.41 -0.29 17.63
CA GLU A 59 -3.37 0.61 17.16
C GLU A 59 -3.01 0.34 15.69
N PRO A 60 -2.52 1.34 14.95
CA PRO A 60 -2.05 1.13 13.60
C PRO A 60 -0.80 0.23 13.59
N SER A 61 -0.80 -0.76 12.72
CA SER A 61 0.29 -1.74 12.55
C SER A 61 1.12 -1.47 11.29
N ILE A 62 0.55 -0.78 10.30
CA ILE A 62 1.17 -0.46 9.01
C ILE A 62 1.19 1.06 8.82
N SER A 63 2.28 1.58 8.25
CA SER A 63 2.42 2.94 7.79
C SER A 63 2.83 3.01 6.32
N MET A 64 2.44 4.08 5.64
CA MET A 64 2.95 4.43 4.32
C MET A 64 3.08 5.93 4.19
N THR A 65 4.01 6.39 3.36
CA THR A 65 4.13 7.82 3.07
C THR A 65 3.18 8.20 1.94
N ILE A 66 2.32 9.19 2.13
CA ILE A 66 1.50 9.79 1.09
C ILE A 66 2.04 11.20 0.82
N GLY A 67 2.39 11.49 -0.42
CA GLY A 67 2.90 12.80 -0.83
C GLY A 67 2.25 13.33 -2.10
N ILE A 68 2.57 14.57 -2.45
CA ILE A 68 2.13 15.14 -3.72
C ILE A 68 2.78 14.43 -4.92
N ASN A 69 2.13 14.50 -6.09
CA ASN A 69 2.75 14.02 -7.31
C ASN A 69 3.78 15.02 -7.84
N THR A 70 5.06 14.63 -7.85
CA THR A 70 6.17 15.43 -8.41
C THR A 70 6.72 14.80 -9.70
N SER A 71 5.93 13.99 -10.41
CA SER A 71 6.35 13.42 -11.70
C SER A 71 6.30 14.46 -12.82
N PRO A 72 7.09 14.26 -13.90
CA PRO A 72 6.97 15.08 -15.12
C PRO A 72 5.60 15.00 -15.80
N LEU A 73 4.76 14.03 -15.41
CA LEU A 73 3.41 13.84 -15.92
C LEU A 73 2.33 14.33 -14.94
N ALA A 74 2.72 14.99 -13.84
CA ALA A 74 1.80 15.52 -12.85
C ALA A 74 0.86 16.57 -13.46
N GLY A 75 -0.42 16.48 -13.09
CA GLY A 75 -1.50 17.36 -13.55
C GLY A 75 -2.06 17.03 -14.93
N LYS A 76 -1.61 15.94 -15.57
CA LYS A 76 -2.19 15.49 -16.85
C LYS A 76 -3.51 14.74 -16.69
N SER A 77 -3.75 14.08 -15.55
CA SER A 77 -4.92 13.19 -15.38
C SER A 77 -5.89 13.67 -14.30
N GLY A 78 -5.41 14.29 -13.23
CA GLY A 78 -6.18 14.72 -12.07
C GLY A 78 -6.05 16.21 -11.81
N LYS A 79 -6.96 16.72 -10.97
CA LYS A 79 -7.10 18.16 -10.67
C LYS A 79 -6.67 18.50 -9.25
N LEU A 80 -6.60 17.50 -8.36
CA LEU A 80 -6.30 17.67 -6.96
C LEU A 80 -4.89 17.14 -6.69
N LEU A 81 -3.89 18.02 -6.67
CA LEU A 81 -2.47 17.65 -6.58
C LEU A 81 -1.67 18.52 -5.60
N THR A 82 -2.28 19.58 -5.05
CA THR A 82 -1.58 20.48 -4.14
C THR A 82 -1.47 19.88 -2.75
N ALA A 83 -0.38 20.18 -2.04
CA ALA A 83 -0.15 19.72 -0.67
C ALA A 83 -1.34 20.05 0.26
N ARG A 84 -1.92 21.24 0.11
CA ARG A 84 -3.10 21.66 0.88
C ARG A 84 -4.31 20.76 0.63
N GLN A 85 -4.61 20.43 -0.64
CA GLN A 85 -5.74 19.57 -0.98
C GLN A 85 -5.57 18.16 -0.40
N VAL A 86 -4.37 17.59 -0.56
CA VAL A 86 -4.05 16.26 -0.03
C VAL A 86 -4.18 16.25 1.49
N LYS A 87 -3.55 17.21 2.18
CA LYS A 87 -3.61 17.32 3.64
C LYS A 87 -5.04 17.50 4.15
N SER A 88 -5.81 18.41 3.57
CA SER A 88 -7.22 18.62 3.96
C SER A 88 -8.06 17.35 3.79
N ARG A 89 -7.79 16.53 2.77
CA ARG A 89 -8.50 15.26 2.58
C ARG A 89 -8.08 14.19 3.58
N LEU A 90 -6.80 14.11 3.92
CA LEU A 90 -6.30 13.22 4.98
C LEU A 90 -6.86 13.61 6.35
N ASP A 91 -6.93 14.92 6.65
CA ASP A 91 -7.50 15.43 7.89
C ASP A 91 -9.01 15.15 7.98
N ALA A 92 -9.74 15.26 6.87
CA ALA A 92 -11.15 14.89 6.81
C ALA A 92 -11.38 13.39 7.09
N GLU A 93 -10.45 12.53 6.67
CA GLU A 93 -10.54 11.08 6.94
C GLU A 93 -10.42 10.77 8.44
N LEU A 94 -9.61 11.53 9.20
CA LEU A 94 -9.42 11.32 10.63
C LEU A 94 -10.69 11.53 11.47
N VAL A 95 -11.65 12.33 10.98
CA VAL A 95 -12.93 12.56 11.68
C VAL A 95 -13.77 11.29 11.73
N GLY A 96 -13.81 10.54 10.63
CA GLY A 96 -14.60 9.30 10.52
C GLY A 96 -13.83 8.03 10.87
N ASN A 97 -12.50 8.06 10.86
CA ASN A 97 -11.67 6.88 10.97
C ASN A 97 -10.69 6.93 12.15
N VAL A 98 -11.14 6.46 13.30
CA VAL A 98 -10.35 6.39 14.54
C VAL A 98 -9.11 5.51 14.48
N SER A 99 -8.99 4.65 13.46
CA SER A 99 -7.87 3.74 13.33
C SER A 99 -6.73 4.29 12.47
N LEU A 100 -6.95 5.44 11.82
CA LEU A 100 -5.91 6.13 11.07
C LEU A 100 -5.17 7.14 11.94
N ARG A 101 -3.88 7.31 11.65
CA ARG A 101 -3.05 8.40 12.16
C ARG A 101 -2.33 9.05 11.00
N VAL A 102 -2.27 10.38 11.00
CA VAL A 102 -1.54 11.14 9.99
C VAL A 102 -0.48 11.97 10.71
N LEU A 103 0.78 11.66 10.45
CA LEU A 103 1.94 12.32 11.03
C LEU A 103 2.63 13.18 9.96
N ASN A 104 3.17 14.32 10.37
CA ASN A 104 4.00 15.13 9.50
C ASN A 104 5.38 14.48 9.36
N THR A 105 5.93 14.51 8.15
CA THR A 105 7.32 14.10 7.92
C THR A 105 8.25 15.32 7.92
N GLU A 106 9.55 15.10 7.73
CA GLU A 106 10.52 16.20 7.51
C GLU A 106 10.21 17.02 6.25
N ARG A 107 9.44 16.45 5.32
CA ARG A 107 9.04 17.11 4.07
C ARG A 107 7.61 17.65 4.20
N PRO A 108 7.38 18.94 3.92
CA PRO A 108 6.06 19.56 4.09
C PRO A 108 5.01 19.08 3.08
N ASP A 109 5.43 18.37 2.04
CA ASP A 109 4.62 17.85 0.94
C ASP A 109 4.37 16.34 1.05
N THR A 110 4.77 15.72 2.17
CA THR A 110 4.67 14.27 2.43
C THR A 110 4.23 14.02 3.87
N TRP A 111 3.29 13.09 4.06
CA TRP A 111 2.76 12.69 5.35
C TRP A 111 2.94 11.19 5.55
N GLU A 112 3.23 10.77 6.78
CA GLU A 112 3.16 9.37 7.15
C GLU A 112 1.73 9.06 7.58
N VAL A 113 1.08 8.14 6.88
CA VAL A 113 -0.28 7.69 7.17
C VAL A 113 -0.21 6.28 7.69
N GLN A 114 -0.63 6.11 8.95
CA GLN A 114 -0.63 4.84 9.65
C GLN A 114 -2.06 4.31 9.75
N GLY A 115 -2.24 3.00 9.61
CA GLY A 115 -3.52 2.30 9.69
C GLY A 115 -3.37 0.87 10.22
N ARG A 116 -4.49 0.19 10.42
CA ARG A 116 -4.54 -1.18 10.97
C ARG A 116 -4.03 -2.27 10.03
N GLY A 117 -3.87 -1.94 8.76
CA GLY A 117 -3.41 -2.89 7.76
C GLY A 117 -3.21 -2.24 6.40
N GLU A 118 -2.48 -2.93 5.54
CA GLU A 118 -2.19 -2.49 4.16
C GLU A 118 -3.48 -2.23 3.37
N LEU A 119 -4.47 -3.11 3.49
CA LEU A 119 -5.74 -2.99 2.75
C LEU A 119 -6.51 -1.71 3.09
N GLN A 120 -6.52 -1.29 4.37
CA GLN A 120 -7.20 -0.07 4.78
C GLN A 120 -6.59 1.16 4.09
N LEU A 121 -5.26 1.23 4.07
CA LEU A 121 -4.52 2.33 3.48
C LEU A 121 -4.64 2.32 1.95
N ALA A 122 -4.61 1.14 1.32
CA ALA A 122 -4.89 1.00 -0.09
C ALA A 122 -6.30 1.49 -0.44
N VAL A 123 -7.33 1.14 0.34
CA VAL A 123 -8.71 1.62 0.12
C VAL A 123 -8.79 3.15 0.21
N LEU A 124 -8.14 3.78 1.19
CA LEU A 124 -8.08 5.24 1.29
C LEU A 124 -7.49 5.87 0.01
N VAL A 125 -6.37 5.33 -0.47
CA VAL A 125 -5.72 5.80 -1.70
C VAL A 125 -6.62 5.61 -2.93
N GLU A 126 -7.31 4.48 -3.06
CA GLU A 126 -8.23 4.22 -4.17
C GLU A 126 -9.45 5.15 -4.14
N ILE A 127 -9.96 5.49 -2.95
CA ILE A 127 -11.02 6.49 -2.78
C ILE A 127 -10.52 7.85 -3.24
N MET A 128 -9.35 8.31 -2.78
CA MET A 128 -8.76 9.58 -3.20
C MET A 128 -8.50 9.62 -4.72
N LYS A 129 -8.04 8.51 -5.30
CA LYS A 129 -7.89 8.37 -6.75
C LYS A 129 -9.23 8.58 -7.48
N ARG A 130 -10.32 7.98 -6.99
CA ARG A 130 -11.68 8.16 -7.55
C ARG A 130 -12.21 9.58 -7.38
N GLU A 131 -11.80 10.27 -6.32
CA GLU A 131 -12.10 11.69 -6.08
C GLU A 131 -11.32 12.65 -6.99
N GLY A 132 -10.36 12.15 -7.78
CA GLY A 132 -9.60 12.95 -8.74
C GLY A 132 -8.23 13.42 -8.27
N PHE A 133 -7.70 12.82 -7.19
CA PHE A 133 -6.36 13.13 -6.68
C PHE A 133 -5.24 12.53 -7.53
N GLU A 134 -4.14 13.29 -7.63
CA GLU A 134 -2.83 12.77 -8.01
C GLU A 134 -1.87 12.83 -6.83
N LEU A 135 -1.32 11.68 -6.47
CA LEU A 135 -0.48 11.54 -5.28
C LEU A 135 0.59 10.47 -5.48
N THR A 136 1.58 10.47 -4.61
CA THR A 136 2.58 9.41 -4.51
C THR A 136 2.39 8.64 -3.21
N VAL A 137 2.52 7.32 -3.28
CA VAL A 137 2.43 6.42 -2.13
C VAL A 137 3.72 5.64 -2.02
N GLY A 138 4.38 5.71 -0.87
CA GLY A 138 5.58 4.93 -0.59
C GLY A 138 5.27 3.47 -0.28
N LYS A 139 6.33 2.66 -0.20
CA LYS A 139 6.22 1.26 0.23
C LYS A 139 5.54 1.17 1.62
N PRO A 140 4.55 0.29 1.82
CA PRO A 140 4.03 -0.02 3.15
C PRO A 140 5.13 -0.55 4.07
N GLN A 141 5.19 -0.03 5.28
CA GLN A 141 6.13 -0.42 6.32
C GLN A 141 5.38 -0.73 7.61
N VAL A 142 5.99 -1.52 8.51
CA VAL A 142 5.40 -1.77 9.83
C VAL A 142 5.69 -0.61 10.78
N VAL A 143 4.73 -0.31 11.66
CA VAL A 143 4.91 0.65 12.74
C VAL A 143 5.77 0.00 13.82
N ILE A 144 7.03 0.45 13.94
CA ILE A 144 7.99 -0.06 14.91
C ILE A 144 7.78 0.60 16.28
N LYS A 145 7.97 -0.16 17.36
CA LYS A 145 7.96 0.37 18.73
C LYS A 145 9.25 0.04 19.48
N ILE A 146 9.69 0.95 20.34
CA ILE A 146 10.76 0.68 21.30
C ILE A 146 10.12 0.26 22.63
N ILE A 147 10.28 -1.01 23.00
CA ILE A 147 9.77 -1.58 24.26
C ILE A 147 10.98 -2.18 24.98
N ASP A 148 11.20 -1.76 26.24
CA ASP A 148 12.36 -2.18 27.05
C ASP A 148 13.72 -2.01 26.35
N GLY A 149 13.88 -0.91 25.60
CA GLY A 149 15.11 -0.60 24.86
C GLY A 149 15.35 -1.46 23.62
N LYS A 150 14.40 -2.32 23.23
CA LYS A 150 14.47 -3.16 22.04
C LYS A 150 13.50 -2.69 20.96
N THR A 151 13.91 -2.81 19.71
CA THR A 151 13.05 -2.64 18.54
C THR A 151 12.08 -3.81 18.46
N ASN A 152 10.79 -3.50 18.47
CA ASN A 152 9.69 -4.44 18.35
C ASN A 152 8.89 -4.15 17.08
N GLU A 153 8.40 -5.20 16.45
CA GLU A 153 7.50 -5.15 15.29
C GLU A 153 6.15 -5.79 15.62
N PRO A 154 5.07 -5.35 14.94
CA PRO A 154 3.75 -5.91 15.13
C PRO A 154 3.68 -7.35 14.57
N MET A 155 2.98 -8.20 15.30
CA MET A 155 2.73 -9.60 14.97
C MET A 155 1.25 -9.81 14.67
N GLU A 156 0.96 -10.82 13.86
CA GLU A 156 -0.40 -11.22 13.50
C GLU A 156 -0.60 -12.72 13.69
N ARG A 157 -1.80 -13.09 14.13
CA ARG A 157 -2.32 -14.45 14.03
C ARG A 157 -2.92 -14.62 12.66
N LEU A 158 -2.35 -15.52 11.88
CA LEU A 158 -2.77 -15.85 10.53
C LEU A 158 -3.39 -17.25 10.53
N SER A 159 -4.63 -17.35 10.08
CA SER A 159 -5.32 -18.60 9.84
C SER A 159 -5.50 -18.81 8.34
N ILE A 160 -5.06 -19.97 7.86
CA ILE A 160 -5.17 -20.39 6.46
C ILE A 160 -5.97 -21.69 6.40
N ASP A 161 -6.99 -21.73 5.53
CA ASP A 161 -7.66 -22.96 5.13
C ASP A 161 -7.38 -23.21 3.65
N ALA A 162 -6.80 -24.35 3.29
CA ALA A 162 -6.50 -24.70 1.90
C ALA A 162 -6.57 -26.22 1.65
N PRO A 163 -6.72 -26.65 0.39
CA PRO A 163 -6.51 -28.05 0.02
C PRO A 163 -5.12 -28.57 0.43
N GLU A 164 -5.05 -29.81 0.89
CA GLU A 164 -3.81 -30.42 1.42
C GLU A 164 -2.65 -30.44 0.41
N GLU A 165 -2.94 -30.45 -0.88
CA GLU A 165 -1.93 -30.41 -1.95
C GLU A 165 -1.06 -29.14 -1.91
N TYR A 166 -1.56 -28.04 -1.34
CA TYR A 166 -0.82 -26.78 -1.22
C TYR A 166 -0.01 -26.67 0.08
N LEU A 167 -0.12 -27.62 1.00
CA LEU A 167 0.52 -27.56 2.32
C LEU A 167 2.04 -27.30 2.23
N GLY A 168 2.72 -27.99 1.34
CA GLY A 168 4.17 -27.85 1.17
C GLY A 168 4.58 -26.44 0.74
N VAL A 169 3.91 -25.90 -0.28
CA VAL A 169 4.17 -24.55 -0.80
C VAL A 169 3.85 -23.49 0.25
N LEU A 170 2.70 -23.59 0.91
CA LEU A 170 2.29 -22.64 1.95
C LEU A 170 3.26 -22.62 3.13
N THR A 171 3.75 -23.78 3.56
CA THR A 171 4.75 -23.88 4.64
C THR A 171 6.07 -23.21 4.25
N GLN A 172 6.50 -23.39 3.00
CA GLN A 172 7.71 -22.75 2.47
C GLN A 172 7.56 -21.22 2.39
N LEU A 173 6.41 -20.73 1.91
CA LEU A 173 6.12 -19.30 1.88
C LEU A 173 6.17 -18.67 3.28
N MET A 174 5.54 -19.31 4.26
CA MET A 174 5.51 -18.82 5.64
C MET A 174 6.91 -18.82 6.27
N ALA A 175 7.75 -19.80 5.95
CA ALA A 175 9.13 -19.84 6.46
C ALA A 175 9.97 -18.63 5.99
N LEU A 176 9.84 -18.23 4.72
CA LEU A 176 10.52 -17.04 4.18
C LEU A 176 10.04 -15.74 4.85
N ARG A 177 8.79 -15.74 5.32
CA ARG A 177 8.11 -14.60 5.95
C ARG A 177 8.23 -14.61 7.49
N LYS A 178 9.10 -15.46 8.05
CA LYS A 178 9.31 -15.63 9.51
C LYS A 178 8.04 -16.05 10.27
N GLY A 179 7.11 -16.72 9.60
CA GLY A 179 5.94 -17.31 10.23
C GLY A 179 6.31 -18.50 11.11
N ARG A 180 5.78 -18.53 12.33
CA ARG A 180 5.86 -19.66 13.26
C ARG A 180 4.52 -20.39 13.25
N MET A 181 4.52 -21.68 12.92
CA MET A 181 3.32 -22.49 12.97
C MET A 181 2.96 -22.76 14.44
N GLU A 182 1.75 -22.38 14.83
CA GLU A 182 1.20 -22.63 16.17
C GLU A 182 0.38 -23.92 16.15
N GLN A 183 -0.43 -24.12 15.10
CA GLN A 183 -1.30 -25.27 15.00
C GLN A 183 -1.50 -25.69 13.54
N MET A 184 -1.63 -27.01 13.33
CA MET A 184 -2.07 -27.59 12.08
C MET A 184 -3.16 -28.61 12.37
N VAL A 185 -4.32 -28.45 11.74
CA VAL A 185 -5.46 -29.35 11.90
C VAL A 185 -5.86 -29.88 10.53
N ASN A 186 -5.91 -31.19 10.41
CA ASN A 186 -6.46 -31.88 9.26
C ASN A 186 -7.70 -32.66 9.70
N HIS A 187 -8.84 -32.39 9.07
CA HIS A 187 -10.13 -33.02 9.39
C HIS A 187 -10.42 -34.27 8.55
N GLY A 188 -9.49 -34.73 7.71
CA GLY A 188 -9.63 -35.89 6.83
C GLY A 188 -10.55 -35.64 5.62
N THR A 189 -10.87 -34.38 5.34
CA THR A 189 -11.76 -33.94 4.26
C THR A 189 -11.00 -33.47 3.01
N GLY A 190 -9.67 -33.60 2.99
CA GLY A 190 -8.78 -33.08 1.94
C GLY A 190 -8.42 -31.59 2.10
N TRP A 191 -8.85 -30.98 3.21
CA TRP A 191 -8.53 -29.61 3.60
C TRP A 191 -7.72 -29.60 4.89
N VAL A 192 -6.79 -28.65 4.97
CA VAL A 192 -5.96 -28.40 6.14
C VAL A 192 -6.15 -26.96 6.61
N ARG A 193 -6.29 -26.80 7.93
CA ARG A 193 -6.20 -25.51 8.61
C ARG A 193 -4.81 -25.33 9.21
N LEU A 194 -4.20 -24.18 8.94
CA LEU A 194 -2.88 -23.80 9.45
C LEU A 194 -3.00 -22.48 10.19
N ASP A 195 -2.61 -22.49 11.47
CA ASP A 195 -2.53 -21.29 12.28
C ASP A 195 -1.06 -20.92 12.50
N TYR A 196 -0.72 -19.68 12.17
CA TYR A 196 0.61 -19.10 12.28
C TYR A 196 0.59 -17.85 13.15
N LYS A 197 1.71 -17.60 13.81
CA LYS A 197 2.09 -16.27 14.29
C LYS A 197 3.18 -15.70 13.37
N VAL A 198 2.93 -14.56 12.76
CA VAL A 198 3.78 -13.99 11.69
C VAL A 198 3.96 -12.48 11.90
N PRO A 199 5.14 -11.90 11.66
CA PRO A 199 5.29 -10.45 11.67
C PRO A 199 4.41 -9.80 10.58
N SER A 200 3.73 -8.69 10.87
CA SER A 200 2.90 -8.00 9.85
C SER A 200 3.71 -7.64 8.60
N ARG A 201 5.01 -7.37 8.76
CA ARG A 201 5.94 -7.11 7.65
C ARG A 201 6.07 -8.30 6.69
N GLY A 202 5.98 -9.51 7.22
CA GLY A 202 5.95 -10.74 6.45
C GLY A 202 4.63 -10.96 5.70
N LEU A 203 3.54 -10.28 6.06
CA LEU A 203 2.24 -10.38 5.39
C LEU A 203 2.06 -9.38 4.25
N ILE A 204 2.92 -8.36 4.13
CA ILE A 204 2.87 -7.40 3.02
C ILE A 204 3.00 -8.15 1.69
N GLY A 205 2.03 -7.96 0.80
CA GLY A 205 1.91 -8.67 -0.49
C GLY A 205 1.58 -10.16 -0.42
N PHE A 206 1.53 -10.77 0.77
CA PHE A 206 1.34 -12.22 0.89
C PHE A 206 0.03 -12.70 0.26
N ARG A 207 -1.02 -11.88 0.32
CA ARG A 207 -2.33 -12.24 -0.22
C ARG A 207 -2.30 -12.54 -1.72
N THR A 208 -1.59 -11.76 -2.51
CA THR A 208 -1.48 -11.95 -3.97
C THR A 208 -0.77 -13.27 -4.30
N GLU A 209 0.36 -13.51 -3.64
CA GLU A 209 1.15 -14.74 -3.80
C GLU A 209 0.35 -15.96 -3.34
N PHE A 210 -0.31 -15.87 -2.19
CA PHE A 210 -1.17 -16.91 -1.64
C PHE A 210 -2.29 -17.31 -2.60
N LEU A 211 -3.02 -16.33 -3.17
CA LEU A 211 -4.09 -16.60 -4.14
C LEU A 211 -3.55 -17.22 -5.42
N THR A 212 -2.34 -16.84 -5.85
CA THR A 212 -1.70 -17.40 -7.04
C THR A 212 -1.31 -18.87 -6.82
N GLU A 213 -0.62 -19.15 -5.71
CA GLU A 213 -0.14 -20.50 -5.39
C GLU A 213 -1.29 -21.48 -5.08
N THR A 214 -2.34 -21.00 -4.41
CA THR A 214 -3.54 -21.82 -4.12
C THR A 214 -4.57 -21.82 -5.26
N ARG A 215 -4.28 -21.15 -6.38
CA ARG A 215 -5.19 -20.98 -7.53
C ARG A 215 -6.56 -20.43 -7.12
N GLY A 216 -6.58 -19.57 -6.11
CA GLY A 216 -7.78 -18.93 -5.56
C GLY A 216 -8.67 -19.84 -4.71
N THR A 217 -8.25 -21.06 -4.41
CA THR A 217 -9.05 -22.00 -3.59
C THR A 217 -8.83 -21.82 -2.09
N GLY A 218 -7.70 -21.23 -1.68
CA GLY A 218 -7.37 -21.00 -0.29
C GLY A 218 -8.14 -19.84 0.33
N LEU A 219 -8.42 -19.96 1.62
CA LEU A 219 -8.97 -18.91 2.48
C LEU A 219 -7.89 -18.45 3.45
N LEU A 220 -7.85 -17.14 3.69
CA LEU A 220 -6.84 -16.51 4.53
C LEU A 220 -7.48 -15.43 5.38
N HIS A 221 -7.19 -15.48 6.68
CA HIS A 221 -7.63 -14.50 7.67
C HIS A 221 -6.46 -14.16 8.57
N HIS A 222 -6.32 -12.90 8.95
CA HIS A 222 -5.34 -12.51 9.95
C HIS A 222 -5.89 -11.44 10.88
N VAL A 223 -5.34 -11.39 12.08
CA VAL A 223 -5.67 -10.41 13.11
C VAL A 223 -4.42 -10.05 13.90
N PHE A 224 -4.31 -8.79 14.30
CA PHE A 224 -3.21 -8.30 15.13
C PHE A 224 -3.08 -9.08 16.45
N ASP A 225 -1.84 -9.45 16.81
CA ASP A 225 -1.48 -10.25 18.00
C ASP A 225 -0.29 -9.64 18.75
N GLY A 226 -0.32 -8.32 18.91
CA GLY A 226 0.63 -7.57 19.75
C GLY A 226 1.97 -7.30 19.08
N TYR A 227 2.94 -6.92 19.91
CA TYR A 227 4.31 -6.59 19.49
C TYR A 227 5.29 -7.63 20.03
N GLU A 228 6.27 -7.98 19.21
CA GLU A 228 7.39 -8.84 19.61
C GLU A 228 8.73 -8.24 19.12
N PRO A 229 9.87 -8.64 19.72
CA PRO A 229 11.18 -8.18 19.27
C PRO A 229 11.41 -8.45 17.77
N TRP A 230 12.19 -7.59 17.12
CA TRP A 230 12.49 -7.69 15.69
C TRP A 230 12.97 -9.09 15.27
N HIS A 231 12.30 -9.69 14.29
CA HIS A 231 12.51 -11.06 13.81
C HIS A 231 13.58 -11.17 12.71
N GLY A 232 14.33 -10.09 12.47
CA GLY A 232 15.40 -10.01 11.48
C GLY A 232 14.90 -9.64 10.08
N ASP A 233 15.80 -9.71 9.11
CA ASP A 233 15.51 -9.25 7.75
C ASP A 233 14.55 -10.19 7.02
N ILE A 234 13.56 -9.59 6.35
CA ILE A 234 12.62 -10.25 5.45
C ILE A 234 12.82 -9.62 4.09
N ARG A 235 13.32 -10.41 3.12
CA ARG A 235 13.45 -9.95 1.74
C ARG A 235 12.12 -10.20 1.03
N THR A 236 11.34 -9.15 0.81
CA THR A 236 10.04 -9.25 0.13
C THR A 236 10.16 -9.39 -1.38
N ARG A 237 11.26 -8.90 -2.00
CA ARG A 237 11.45 -8.92 -3.46
C ARG A 237 12.89 -9.30 -3.85
N GLY A 238 13.03 -10.41 -4.58
CA GLY A 238 14.32 -10.90 -5.11
C GLY A 238 14.76 -10.25 -6.42
N THR A 239 13.89 -9.51 -7.10
CA THR A 239 14.08 -8.95 -8.45
C THR A 239 14.32 -7.44 -8.42
N GLY A 240 15.07 -6.92 -9.38
CA GLY A 240 15.30 -5.49 -9.59
C GLY A 240 14.21 -4.85 -10.44
N SER A 241 14.30 -3.54 -10.63
CA SER A 241 13.38 -2.78 -11.48
C SER A 241 14.03 -2.47 -12.83
N LEU A 242 13.27 -2.61 -13.91
CA LEU A 242 13.61 -2.02 -15.21
C LEU A 242 13.11 -0.59 -15.21
N VAL A 243 14.02 0.38 -15.33
CA VAL A 243 13.72 1.80 -15.15
C VAL A 243 13.97 2.56 -16.45
N SER A 244 13.03 3.41 -16.86
CA SER A 244 13.22 4.24 -18.05
C SER A 244 14.33 5.26 -17.82
N ASP A 245 15.25 5.38 -18.78
CA ASP A 245 16.36 6.34 -18.74
C ASP A 245 15.97 7.73 -19.24
N ARG A 246 14.81 7.90 -19.86
CA ARG A 246 14.38 9.16 -20.48
C ARG A 246 12.86 9.29 -20.61
N MET A 247 12.44 10.47 -21.05
CA MET A 247 11.04 10.75 -21.41
C MET A 247 10.76 10.47 -22.89
N GLY A 248 9.56 9.96 -23.18
CA GLY A 248 9.07 9.74 -24.52
C GLY A 248 7.90 8.77 -24.58
N VAL A 249 7.57 8.33 -25.79
CA VAL A 249 6.51 7.34 -26.04
C VAL A 249 7.15 5.98 -26.25
N VAL A 250 6.62 4.96 -25.58
CA VAL A 250 7.14 3.59 -25.67
C VAL A 250 6.95 3.03 -27.08
N THR A 251 8.00 2.43 -27.65
CA THR A 251 7.96 1.84 -28.99
C THR A 251 8.03 0.31 -28.93
N SER A 252 7.35 -0.38 -29.85
CA SER A 252 7.42 -1.85 -29.94
C SER A 252 8.85 -2.36 -30.12
N TYR A 253 9.63 -1.65 -30.96
CA TYR A 253 11.03 -1.99 -31.24
C TYR A 253 11.92 -1.95 -29.98
N ALA A 254 11.71 -0.97 -29.11
CA ALA A 254 12.48 -0.88 -27.88
C ALA A 254 12.04 -1.93 -26.85
N LEU A 255 10.74 -2.22 -26.76
CA LEU A 255 10.22 -3.27 -25.88
C LEU A 255 10.68 -4.66 -26.29
N TYR A 256 10.78 -4.95 -27.60
CA TYR A 256 11.22 -6.26 -28.08
C TYR A 256 12.62 -6.64 -27.57
N GLY A 257 13.55 -5.69 -27.48
CA GLY A 257 14.87 -5.94 -26.88
C GLY A 257 14.89 -5.90 -25.35
N THR A 258 13.87 -5.30 -24.72
CA THR A 258 13.80 -5.12 -23.26
C THR A 258 13.10 -6.30 -22.57
N GLN A 259 12.15 -6.96 -23.24
CA GLN A 259 11.42 -8.12 -22.70
C GLN A 259 12.34 -9.32 -22.39
N ASP A 260 13.49 -9.43 -23.06
CA ASP A 260 14.51 -10.46 -22.74
C ASP A 260 15.17 -10.22 -21.37
N ARG A 261 15.04 -9.03 -20.81
CA ARG A 261 15.61 -8.65 -19.49
C ARG A 261 14.65 -8.92 -18.34
N GLY A 262 13.36 -9.12 -18.61
CA GLY A 262 12.36 -9.45 -17.61
C GLY A 262 10.94 -9.07 -18.03
N THR A 263 10.04 -8.98 -17.05
CA THR A 263 8.60 -8.79 -17.32
C THR A 263 8.27 -7.31 -17.49
N ILE A 264 7.62 -6.97 -18.61
CA ILE A 264 7.26 -5.57 -18.95
C ILE A 264 5.90 -5.19 -18.35
N PHE A 265 5.75 -3.95 -17.89
CA PHE A 265 4.50 -3.39 -17.35
C PHE A 265 3.80 -2.39 -18.28
N VAL A 266 4.55 -1.83 -19.25
CA VAL A 266 4.07 -0.81 -20.19
C VAL A 266 3.76 -1.38 -21.57
N GLU A 267 2.93 -0.68 -22.33
CA GLU A 267 2.56 -1.02 -23.71
C GLU A 267 3.16 -0.03 -24.71
N PRO A 268 3.35 -0.43 -25.99
CA PRO A 268 3.64 0.53 -27.05
C PRO A 268 2.59 1.64 -27.09
N GLY A 269 3.04 2.91 -27.10
CA GLY A 269 2.17 4.08 -27.04
C GLY A 269 2.06 4.72 -25.64
N ASP A 270 2.46 4.02 -24.57
CA ASP A 270 2.46 4.61 -23.23
C ASP A 270 3.49 5.75 -23.12
N GLU A 271 3.14 6.84 -22.43
CA GLU A 271 4.08 7.90 -22.07
C GLU A 271 4.91 7.48 -20.85
N VAL A 272 6.23 7.55 -20.98
CA VAL A 272 7.20 7.27 -19.91
C VAL A 272 8.09 8.48 -19.65
N TYR A 273 8.73 8.50 -18.48
CA TYR A 273 9.69 9.52 -18.07
C TYR A 273 10.89 8.90 -17.36
N GLU A 274 12.00 9.64 -17.27
CA GLU A 274 13.21 9.19 -16.57
C GLU A 274 12.88 8.80 -15.12
N GLY A 275 13.31 7.61 -14.70
CA GLY A 275 13.05 7.10 -13.35
C GLY A 275 11.70 6.41 -13.16
N MET A 276 10.85 6.36 -14.19
CA MET A 276 9.65 5.51 -14.19
C MET A 276 10.03 4.04 -14.31
N VAL A 277 9.47 3.19 -13.47
CA VAL A 277 9.64 1.73 -13.57
C VAL A 277 8.72 1.19 -14.65
N ILE A 278 9.29 0.51 -15.63
CA ILE A 278 8.59 -0.01 -16.80
C ILE A 278 8.50 -1.55 -16.82
N GLY A 279 9.10 -2.21 -15.84
CA GLY A 279 9.11 -3.66 -15.73
C GLY A 279 9.89 -4.19 -14.53
N GLU A 280 9.83 -5.50 -14.36
CA GLU A 280 10.58 -6.28 -13.39
C GLU A 280 11.81 -6.89 -14.04
N ASN A 281 12.99 -6.69 -13.45
CA ASN A 281 14.23 -7.28 -13.94
C ASN A 281 14.32 -8.74 -13.47
N SER A 282 14.76 -9.63 -14.37
CA SER A 282 15.08 -11.03 -14.04
C SER A 282 16.21 -11.19 -13.01
N ARG A 283 17.02 -10.14 -12.82
CA ARG A 283 18.12 -10.09 -11.84
C ARG A 283 17.78 -9.21 -10.65
N THR A 284 18.56 -9.29 -9.58
CA THR A 284 18.35 -8.56 -8.32
C THR A 284 18.53 -7.04 -8.43
N GLU A 285 19.42 -6.62 -9.33
CA GLU A 285 19.82 -5.24 -9.54
C GLU A 285 18.86 -4.48 -10.45
N ASP A 286 18.72 -3.18 -10.21
CA ASP A 286 17.97 -2.32 -11.12
C ASP A 286 18.76 -2.08 -12.41
N MET A 287 18.04 -1.92 -13.52
CA MET A 287 18.64 -1.67 -14.83
C MET A 287 17.91 -0.52 -15.52
N ASP A 288 18.68 0.53 -15.83
CA ASP A 288 18.17 1.62 -16.67
C ASP A 288 18.15 1.18 -18.14
N VAL A 289 17.01 1.39 -18.79
CA VAL A 289 16.73 0.93 -20.15
C VAL A 289 16.06 2.04 -20.96
N ASN A 290 16.36 2.07 -22.26
CA ASN A 290 15.73 2.99 -23.19
C ASN A 290 14.57 2.29 -23.91
N CYS A 291 13.34 2.60 -23.49
CA CYS A 291 12.11 2.05 -24.07
C CYS A 291 11.44 2.93 -25.13
N VAL A 292 12.07 4.05 -25.52
CA VAL A 292 11.52 5.01 -26.50
C VAL A 292 12.27 5.01 -27.83
N ARG A 293 13.24 4.10 -27.98
CA ARG A 293 14.11 4.03 -29.16
C ARG A 293 13.32 3.67 -30.41
N GLU A 294 13.40 4.51 -31.43
CA GLU A 294 12.83 4.21 -32.75
C GLU A 294 13.70 3.24 -33.55
N LYS A 295 13.07 2.45 -34.41
CA LYS A 295 13.76 1.58 -35.36
C LYS A 295 14.46 2.46 -36.40
N LYS A 296 15.79 2.41 -36.48
CA LYS A 296 16.53 3.10 -37.55
C LYS A 296 16.17 2.46 -38.89
N LEU A 297 15.57 3.25 -39.78
CA LEU A 297 15.35 2.89 -41.18
C LEU A 297 16.70 2.91 -41.92
N THR A 298 17.58 1.95 -41.65
CA THR A 298 18.67 1.65 -42.59
C THR A 298 18.07 0.96 -43.80
N ASN A 299 18.50 1.33 -45.01
CA ASN A 299 18.11 0.74 -46.31
C ASN A 299 18.43 -0.76 -46.38
N MET A 300 17.73 -1.58 -45.59
CA MET A 300 17.89 -3.01 -45.52
C MET A 300 16.87 -3.65 -46.47
N ARG A 301 17.12 -3.47 -47.77
CA ARG A 301 16.69 -4.45 -48.77
C ARG A 301 17.55 -5.70 -48.57
N ALA A 302 17.14 -6.57 -47.66
CA ALA A 302 17.68 -7.91 -47.53
C ALA A 302 16.53 -8.86 -47.18
N SER A 303 16.01 -9.49 -48.23
CA SER A 303 15.45 -10.85 -48.23
C SER A 303 14.93 -11.42 -46.90
N GLY A 304 13.61 -11.38 -46.71
CA GLY A 304 12.89 -12.59 -46.30
C GLY A 304 12.72 -12.88 -44.80
N THR A 305 12.67 -11.87 -43.93
CA THR A 305 12.11 -12.04 -42.57
C THR A 305 11.74 -10.68 -41.99
N ASP A 306 10.60 -10.13 -42.41
CA ASP A 306 9.82 -9.28 -41.49
C ASP A 306 9.26 -10.24 -40.42
N GLU A 307 10.12 -10.66 -39.49
CA GLU A 307 9.62 -11.26 -38.25
C GLU A 307 8.79 -10.18 -37.58
N SER A 308 7.47 -10.34 -37.64
CA SER A 308 6.54 -9.53 -36.86
C SER A 308 6.97 -9.70 -35.40
N GLU A 309 7.58 -8.66 -34.83
CA GLU A 309 8.09 -8.63 -33.45
C GLU A 309 6.93 -8.99 -32.51
N ARG A 310 6.86 -10.26 -32.09
CA ARG A 310 5.84 -10.72 -31.14
C ARG A 310 6.25 -10.27 -29.75
N LEU A 311 5.59 -9.23 -29.26
CA LEU A 311 5.73 -8.79 -27.89
C LEU A 311 4.97 -9.72 -26.95
N ILE A 312 5.60 -10.05 -25.83
CA ILE A 312 4.92 -10.71 -24.72
C ILE A 312 3.93 -9.70 -24.11
N PRO A 313 2.66 -10.08 -23.89
CA PRO A 313 1.69 -9.19 -23.25
C PRO A 313 2.21 -8.67 -21.91
N PRO A 314 2.14 -7.35 -21.64
CA PRO A 314 2.68 -6.80 -20.42
C PRO A 314 1.84 -7.18 -19.20
N LYS A 315 2.52 -7.35 -18.07
CA LYS A 315 1.88 -7.56 -16.77
C LYS A 315 1.39 -6.22 -16.24
N LYS A 316 0.09 -5.95 -16.41
CA LYS A 316 -0.54 -4.76 -15.83
C LYS A 316 -0.67 -4.92 -14.32
N LEU A 317 -0.11 -3.97 -13.57
CA LEU A 317 -0.22 -3.92 -12.12
C LEU A 317 -1.41 -3.04 -11.72
N ASN A 318 -2.25 -3.54 -10.82
CA ASN A 318 -3.20 -2.71 -10.09
C ASN A 318 -2.48 -2.01 -8.91
N MET A 319 -3.20 -1.21 -8.14
CA MET A 319 -2.63 -0.48 -7.01
C MET A 319 -2.02 -1.40 -5.93
N GLU A 320 -2.70 -2.48 -5.56
CA GLU A 320 -2.21 -3.46 -4.57
C GLU A 320 -0.92 -4.12 -5.05
N GLY A 321 -0.91 -4.63 -6.28
CA GLY A 321 0.29 -5.22 -6.89
C GLY A 321 1.43 -4.21 -7.08
N ALA A 322 1.11 -2.93 -7.30
CA ALA A 322 2.12 -1.87 -7.36
C ALA A 322 2.74 -1.56 -5.99
N LEU A 323 1.92 -1.50 -4.93
CA LEU A 323 2.39 -1.31 -3.55
C LEU A 323 3.24 -2.49 -3.06
N GLU A 324 2.84 -3.71 -3.40
CA GLU A 324 3.59 -4.94 -3.13
C GLU A 324 4.93 -4.95 -3.88
N PHE A 325 4.94 -4.54 -5.15
CA PHE A 325 6.17 -4.48 -5.94
C PHE A 325 7.14 -3.40 -5.43
N CYS A 326 6.63 -2.29 -4.91
CA CYS A 326 7.40 -1.10 -4.55
C CYS A 326 8.54 -1.38 -3.53
N ARG A 327 9.75 -0.91 -3.83
CA ARG A 327 10.90 -0.87 -2.90
C ARG A 327 10.97 0.44 -2.11
N GLU A 328 11.86 0.48 -1.12
CA GLU A 328 12.06 1.65 -0.24
C GLU A 328 12.56 2.90 -0.99
N ASP A 329 13.26 2.71 -2.11
CA ASP A 329 13.71 3.79 -3.00
C ASP A 329 12.72 4.09 -4.15
N GLU A 330 11.52 3.51 -4.07
CA GLU A 330 10.44 3.63 -5.05
C GLU A 330 9.19 4.23 -4.40
N CYS A 331 8.29 4.74 -5.24
CA CYS A 331 6.93 5.08 -4.85
C CYS A 331 5.97 4.75 -6.00
N VAL A 332 4.72 4.51 -5.62
CA VAL A 332 3.59 4.33 -6.53
C VAL A 332 3.00 5.70 -6.82
N GLU A 333 3.07 6.13 -8.07
CA GLU A 333 2.36 7.31 -8.56
C GLU A 333 0.91 6.91 -8.88
N VAL A 334 -0.04 7.52 -8.20
CA VAL A 334 -1.46 7.23 -8.32
C VAL A 334 -2.15 8.43 -8.95
N THR A 335 -2.81 8.18 -10.07
CA THR A 335 -3.66 9.15 -10.78
C THR A 335 -5.04 8.53 -11.05
N PRO A 336 -6.07 9.32 -11.35
CA PRO A 336 -7.40 8.79 -11.63
C PRO A 336 -7.42 7.76 -12.77
N ALA A 337 -6.60 7.97 -13.80
CA ALA A 337 -6.54 7.10 -14.98
C ALA A 337 -5.53 5.95 -14.85
N VAL A 338 -4.34 6.22 -14.26
CA VAL A 338 -3.20 5.29 -14.32
C VAL A 338 -2.53 5.17 -12.95
N VAL A 339 -2.10 3.95 -12.62
CA VAL A 339 -1.16 3.67 -11.53
C VAL A 339 0.19 3.33 -12.13
N ARG A 340 1.25 4.02 -11.68
CA ARG A 340 2.62 3.83 -12.14
C ARG A 340 3.54 3.60 -10.96
N ILE A 341 4.69 2.99 -11.21
CA ILE A 341 5.76 2.87 -10.21
C ILE A 341 6.92 3.72 -10.71
N ARG A 342 7.58 4.42 -9.81
CA ARG A 342 8.76 5.24 -10.12
C ARG A 342 9.76 5.17 -8.99
N LYS A 343 10.99 5.52 -9.30
CA LYS A 343 12.00 5.82 -8.29
C LYS A 343 11.67 7.12 -7.58
N VAL A 344 12.01 7.21 -6.30
CA VAL A 344 11.91 8.47 -5.54
C VAL A 344 12.86 9.50 -6.17
N THR A 345 14.12 9.10 -6.39
CA THR A 345 15.10 9.87 -7.16
C THR A 345 15.01 9.46 -8.63
N LEU A 346 14.55 10.37 -9.50
CA LEU A 346 14.36 10.05 -10.92
C LEU A 346 15.69 9.86 -11.64
N ASN A 347 16.62 10.78 -11.41
CA ASN A 347 17.86 10.85 -12.17
C ASN A 347 18.75 9.61 -11.95
N GLY A 348 19.14 8.96 -13.05
CA GLY A 348 19.95 7.73 -13.01
C GLY A 348 21.33 7.94 -12.35
N ASP A 349 22.01 9.04 -12.67
CA ASP A 349 23.35 9.34 -12.13
C ASP A 349 23.32 9.65 -10.63
N GLU A 350 22.26 10.29 -10.14
CA GLU A 350 22.04 10.51 -8.71
C GLU A 350 21.81 9.19 -7.97
N ARG A 351 20.99 8.29 -8.52
CA ARG A 351 20.77 6.95 -7.96
C ARG A 351 22.05 6.11 -7.92
N ALA A 352 22.85 6.13 -8.98
CA ALA A 352 24.13 5.44 -9.03
C ALA A 352 25.11 5.97 -7.96
N ARG A 353 25.17 7.30 -7.77
CA ARG A 353 25.97 7.94 -6.73
C ARG A 353 25.49 7.57 -5.32
N ALA A 354 24.19 7.58 -5.06
CA ALA A 354 23.62 7.17 -3.79
C ALA A 354 23.93 5.70 -3.46
N THR A 355 23.78 4.81 -4.44
CA THR A 355 24.08 3.38 -4.30
C THR A 355 25.56 3.13 -4.01
N ALA A 356 26.46 3.84 -4.70
CA ALA A 356 27.90 3.75 -4.46
C ALA A 356 28.29 4.23 -3.05
N ARG A 357 27.62 5.27 -2.53
CA ARG A 357 27.82 5.75 -1.15
C ARG A 357 27.33 4.72 -0.12
N ALA A 358 26.14 4.15 -0.31
CA ALA A 358 25.60 3.12 0.59
C ALA A 358 26.48 1.87 0.64
N LYS A 359 26.99 1.40 -0.51
CA LYS A 359 27.93 0.28 -0.57
C LYS A 359 29.23 0.56 0.19
N ARG A 360 29.72 1.80 0.20
CA ARG A 360 30.92 2.20 0.95
C ARG A 360 30.68 2.36 2.45
N ALA A 361 29.46 2.68 2.87
CA ALA A 361 29.10 2.80 4.29
C ALA A 361 28.90 1.43 4.97
N ASN A 362 28.49 0.42 4.19
CA ASN A 362 28.26 -0.95 4.64
C ASN A 362 29.46 -1.89 4.42
N ALA A 363 30.56 -1.39 3.85
CA ALA A 363 31.81 -2.10 3.67
C ALA A 363 32.82 -1.63 4.73
#